data_AF-A0A533RYB6-F1
#
_entry.id   AF-A0A533RYB6-F1
#
_cell.length_a   1.000
_cell.length_b   1.000
_cell.length_c   1.000
_cell.angle_alpha   90.00
_cell.angle_beta   90.00
_cell.angle_gamma   90.00
#
_symmetry.space_group_name_H-M   'P 1'
#
loop_
_entity.id
_entity.type
_entity.pdbx_description
1 polymer ?
#
loop_
_entity_poly.entity_id
_entity_poly.type
_entity_poly.pdbx_seq_one_letter_code
_entity_poly.pdbx_strand_id
1 'polypeptide(L)' 'MIVATGALFDKGTRIKLADGAFKVSDSPSIELKELMGGWAILNVNSLEEAIDWSKRFRKIIGDGESEIVQFFGPDEM' A
#
# COMPACT_ATOMS: atom_id res chain seq x y z
N MET A 1 4.30 -14.87 4.80
CA MET A 1 4.46 -15.13 3.34
C MET A 1 4.12 -13.86 2.56
N ILE A 2 4.94 -13.45 1.58
CA ILE A 2 4.61 -12.34 0.68
C ILE A 2 3.43 -12.78 -0.20
N VAL A 3 2.37 -11.98 -0.22
CA VAL A 3 1.19 -12.22 -1.05
C VAL A 3 1.32 -11.47 -2.37
N ALA A 4 1.83 -10.25 -2.34
CA ALA A 4 2.06 -9.44 -3.53
C ALA A 4 3.07 -8.32 -3.24
N THR A 5 3.74 -7.83 -4.30
CA THR A 5 4.57 -6.63 -4.27
C THR A 5 4.44 -5.90 -5.60
N GLY A 6 4.60 -4.57 -5.59
CA GLY A 6 4.52 -3.77 -6.79
C GLY A 6 4.97 -2.33 -6.57
N ALA A 7 4.94 -1.55 -7.65
CA ALA A 7 5.09 -0.10 -7.61
C ALA A 7 3.79 0.55 -8.08
N LEU A 8 3.51 1.75 -7.55
CA LEU A 8 2.39 2.55 -8.02
C LEU A 8 2.88 3.48 -9.14
N PHE A 9 2.06 3.63 -10.18
CA PHE A 9 2.25 4.67 -11.18
C PHE A 9 1.69 6.00 -10.67
N ASP A 10 2.28 7.10 -11.13
CA ASP A 10 1.90 8.48 -10.77
C ASP A 10 0.51 8.90 -11.30
N LYS A 11 -0.09 8.08 -12.16
CA LYS A 11 -1.44 8.22 -12.70
C LYS A 11 -2.38 7.17 -12.10
N GLY A 12 -3.52 7.61 -11.61
CA GLY A 12 -4.59 6.75 -11.13
C GLY A 12 -5.97 7.24 -11.58
N THR A 13 -6.97 6.37 -11.47
CA THR A 13 -8.38 6.71 -11.72
C THR A 13 -9.12 6.71 -10.40
N ARG A 14 -9.88 7.77 -10.12
CA ARG A 14 -10.72 7.90 -8.93
C ARG A 14 -12.17 7.58 -9.29
N ILE A 15 -12.77 6.68 -8.51
CA ILE A 15 -14.21 6.39 -8.56
C ILE A 15 -14.82 6.89 -7.26
N LYS A 16 -15.88 7.68 -7.34
CA LYS A 16 -16.67 8.16 -6.19
C LYS A 16 -18.13 7.78 -6.37
N LEU A 17 -18.72 7.15 -5.37
CA LEU A 17 -20.17 6.97 -5.26
C LEU A 17 -20.73 8.10 -4.38
N ALA A 18 -21.71 8.84 -4.90
CA ALA A 18 -22.47 9.84 -4.14
C ALA A 18 -23.91 9.86 -4.65
N ASP A 19 -24.87 9.87 -3.74
CA ASP A 19 -26.32 9.93 -4.05
C ASP A 19 -26.78 8.86 -5.06
N GLY A 20 -26.21 7.65 -4.96
CA GLY A 20 -26.52 6.52 -5.84
C GLY A 20 -25.91 6.60 -7.24
N ALA A 21 -25.12 7.63 -7.54
CA ALA A 21 -24.44 7.81 -8.82
C ALA A 21 -22.92 7.65 -8.69
N PHE A 22 -22.33 6.93 -9.64
CA PHE A 22 -20.87 6.84 -9.77
C PHE A 22 -20.34 8.02 -10.60
N LYS A 23 -19.30 8.67 -10.08
CA LYS A 23 -18.46 9.61 -10.82
C LYS A 23 -17.06 9.03 -10.96
N VAL A 24 -16.60 8.93 -12.21
CA VAL A 24 -15.23 8.52 -12.55
C VAL A 24 -14.47 9.76 -12.99
N SER A 25 -13.29 9.97 -12.42
CA SER A 25 -12.39 11.06 -12.82
C SER A 25 -10.95 10.58 -12.82
N ASP A 26 -10.09 11.24 -13.57
CA ASP A 26 -8.66 11.12 -13.34
C ASP A 26 -8.39 11.53 -11.89
N SER A 27 -7.56 10.73 -11.21
CA SER A 27 -7.12 11.12 -9.89
C SER A 27 -6.27 12.37 -10.07
N PRO A 28 -6.42 13.40 -9.20
CA PRO A 28 -5.39 14.42 -9.09
C PRO A 28 -4.07 13.67 -8.98
N SER A 29 -3.07 14.05 -9.80
CA SER A 29 -1.72 13.50 -9.71
C SER A 29 -1.39 13.36 -8.24
N ILE A 30 -1.04 12.15 -7.83
CA ILE A 30 -0.76 11.84 -6.44
C ILE A 30 0.42 12.74 -6.05
N GLU A 31 0.14 13.88 -5.42
CA GLU A 31 1.16 14.69 -4.74
C GLU A 31 1.69 13.98 -3.49
N LEU A 32 1.46 12.68 -3.33
CA LEU A 32 2.27 11.85 -2.46
C LEU A 32 3.57 11.48 -3.18
N LYS A 33 4.47 12.46 -3.32
CA LYS A 33 5.88 12.19 -3.67
C LYS A 33 6.51 11.17 -2.72
N GLU A 34 5.98 11.02 -1.50
CA GLU A 34 6.45 10.07 -0.48
C GLU A 34 5.84 8.66 -0.61
N LEU A 35 4.68 8.51 -1.28
CA LEU A 35 3.97 7.22 -1.36
C LEU A 35 4.07 6.53 -2.74
N MET A 36 4.84 7.12 -3.67
CA MET A 36 5.31 6.41 -4.87
C MET A 36 6.49 5.45 -4.57
N GLY A 37 6.63 5.03 -3.32
CA GLY A 37 7.46 3.89 -2.94
C GLY A 37 6.76 2.58 -3.29
N GLY A 38 7.53 1.55 -3.64
CA GLY A 38 6.97 0.20 -3.83
C GLY A 38 6.23 -0.28 -2.58
N TRP A 39 5.20 -1.09 -2.77
CA TRP A 39 4.42 -1.70 -1.70
C TRP A 39 4.65 -3.21 -1.65
N ALA A 40 4.38 -3.79 -0.48
CA ALA A 40 4.35 -5.23 -0.28
C ALA A 40 3.20 -5.59 0.66
N ILE A 41 2.45 -6.64 0.32
CA ILE A 41 1.44 -7.25 1.19
C ILE A 41 2.04 -8.50 1.80
N LEU A 42 2.06 -8.55 3.13
CA LEU A 42 2.57 -9.67 3.92
C LEU A 42 1.39 -10.35 4.62
N ASN A 43 1.26 -11.66 4.43
CA ASN A 43 0.39 -12.50 5.26
C ASN A 43 1.26 -13.19 6.32
N VAL A 44 1.21 -12.67 7.54
CA VAL A 44 2.07 -13.08 8.66
C VAL A 44 1.25 -13.15 9.94
N ASN A 45 1.70 -13.91 10.93
CA ASN A 45 0.91 -14.19 12.13
C ASN A 45 1.06 -13.11 13.21
N SER A 46 1.99 -12.16 13.04
CA SER A 46 2.24 -11.10 14.00
C SER A 46 2.93 -9.88 13.37
N LEU A 47 2.84 -8.74 14.06
CA LEU A 47 3.57 -7.52 13.71
C LEU A 47 5.10 -7.73 13.76
N GLU A 48 5.59 -8.53 14.72
CA GLU A 48 7.02 -8.83 14.84
C GLU A 48 7.54 -9.58 13.59
N GLU A 49 6.78 -10.55 13.10
CA GLU A 49 7.10 -11.26 11.86
C GLU A 49 7.08 -10.28 10.66
N ALA A 50 6.12 -9.36 10.60
CA ALA A 50 6.08 -8.31 9.58
C ALA A 50 7.33 -7.42 9.60
N ILE A 51 7.76 -6.99 10.79
CA ILE A 51 8.95 -6.16 11.00
C ILE A 51 10.20 -6.87 10.49
N ASP A 52 10.37 -8.16 10.80
CA ASP A 52 11.52 -8.93 10.37
C ASP A 52 11.60 -9.10 8.84
N TRP A 53 10.46 -9.32 8.19
CA TRP A 53 10.39 -9.33 6.73
C TRP A 53 10.71 -7.96 6.13
N SER A 54 10.18 -6.88 6.69
CA SER A 54 10.46 -5.51 6.23
C SER A 54 11.95 -5.14 6.37
N LYS A 55 12.62 -5.53 7.46
CA LYS A 55 14.07 -5.36 7.62
C LYS A 55 14.87 -6.09 6.55
N ARG A 56 14.49 -7.34 6.23
CA ARG A 56 15.13 -8.13 5.16
C ARG A 56 14.95 -7.45 3.80
N PHE A 57 13.75 -6.97 3.52
CA PHE A 57 13.45 -6.24 2.28
C PHE A 57 14.33 -4.98 2.16
N ARG A 58 14.43 -4.17 3.22
CA ARG A 58 15.25 -2.93 3.23
C ARG A 58 16.74 -3.18 3.03
N LYS A 59 17.28 -4.28 3.57
CA LYS A 59 18.66 -4.70 3.27
C LYS A 59 18.90 -5.00 1.79
N ILE A 60 17.87 -5.36 1.03
CA ILE A 60 17.95 -5.64 -0.41
C ILE A 60 17.83 -4.35 -1.22
N ILE A 61 16.89 -3.47 -0.87
CA ILE A 61 16.59 -2.27 -1.67
C ILE A 61 17.36 -1.02 -1.25
N GLY A 62 18.10 -1.06 -0.14
CA GLY A 62 18.97 0.01 0.32
C GLY A 62 18.35 0.90 1.40
N ASP A 63 19.08 1.97 1.74
CA ASP A 63 18.71 2.90 2.80
C ASP A 63 17.35 3.57 2.56
N GLY A 64 16.65 3.90 3.64
CA GLY A 64 15.37 4.59 3.62
C GLY A 64 14.38 4.01 4.63
N GLU A 65 13.13 4.41 4.49
CA GLU A 65 12.08 4.11 5.47
C GLU A 65 11.01 3.18 4.88
N SER A 66 10.30 2.47 5.76
CA SER A 66 9.13 1.67 5.40
C SER A 66 8.12 1.74 6.52
N GLU A 67 6.89 2.04 6.17
CA GLU A 67 5.75 2.04 7.07
C GLU A 67 5.01 0.70 6.96
N ILE A 68 4.59 0.16 8.12
CA ILE A 68 3.82 -1.09 8.18
C ILE A 68 2.43 -0.73 8.70
N VAL A 69 1.41 -0.98 7.87
CA VAL A 69 0.01 -0.75 8.21
C VAL A 69 -0.74 -2.08 8.17
N GLN A 70 -1.49 -2.39 9.23
CA GLN A 70 -2.31 -3.58 9.26
C GLN A 70 -3.53 -3.43 8.36
N PHE A 71 -3.78 -4.43 7.52
CA PHE A 71 -4.97 -4.50 6.69
C PHE A 71 -6.12 -5.06 7.54
N PHE A 72 -7.19 -4.30 7.70
CA PHE A 72 -8.43 -4.81 8.30
C PHE A 72 -9.33 -5.35 7.21
N GLY A 73 -9.84 -6.57 7.39
CA GLY A 73 -10.88 -7.12 6.51
C GLY A 73 -12.20 -6.35 6.66
N PRO A 74 -13.11 -6.42 5.67
CA PRO A 74 -14.45 -5.83 5.79
C PRO A 74 -15.25 -6.38 6.98
N ASP A 75 -14.89 -7.56 7.47
CA ASP A 75 -15.54 -8.23 8.61
C ASP A 75 -14.95 -7.81 9.98
N GLU A 76 -13.91 -6.97 10.00
CA GLU A 76 -13.22 -6.51 11.21
C GLU A 76 -13.43 -5.02 11.51
N MET A 77 -14.33 -4.35 10.76
CA MET A 77 -14.64 -2.92 10.89
C MET A 77 -16.00 -2.66 11.54
#